data_AF-T0ZGK3-F1
#
_entry.id   AF-T0ZGK3-F1
#
_cell.length_a   1.000
_cell.length_b   1.000
_cell.length_c   1.000
_cell.angle_alpha   90.00
_cell.angle_beta   90.00
_cell.angle_gamma   90.00
#
_symmetry.space_group_name_H-M   'P 1'
#
loop_
_entity.id
_entity.type
_entity.pdbx_description
1 polymer ?
#
loop_
_entity_poly.entity_id
_entity_poly.type
_entity_poly.pdbx_seq_one_letter_code
_entity_poly.pdbx_strand_id
1 'polypeptide(L)'
;VVGSMLIGQQVTSRDLFQDRPSATVNVVTGKPQPYAADNSGGSNLGPTNAALVASVRASIAALRPLVGTAALPANLVESSGSGLDPEITLQAALVQVPGLSRRTGIPAAQLRALVARNALGPLLGLYGPERVNVLRLNIALLAMERGR
;
A
#
# COMPACT_ATOMS: atom_id res chain seq x y z
N VAL A 1 18.62 -6.87 -9.04
CA VAL A 1 18.14 -6.07 -7.87
C VAL A 1 16.62 -6.01 -7.95
N VAL A 2 15.91 -6.26 -6.84
CA VAL A 2 14.41 -6.28 -6.81
C VAL A 2 13.77 -4.99 -6.29
N GLY A 3 14.57 -4.07 -5.74
CA GLY A 3 14.09 -2.79 -5.22
C GLY A 3 14.93 -2.26 -4.06
N SER A 4 14.38 -1.25 -3.38
CA SER A 4 14.91 -0.62 -2.15
C SER A 4 13.83 -0.59 -1.08
N MET A 5 14.22 -0.64 0.19
CA MET A 5 13.28 -0.45 1.32
C MET A 5 12.80 1.00 1.44
N LEU A 6 13.44 1.95 0.76
CA LEU A 6 13.12 3.37 0.86
C LEU A 6 12.22 3.87 -0.27
N ILE A 7 11.95 3.05 -1.28
CA ILE A 7 11.20 3.43 -2.48
C ILE A 7 10.07 2.43 -2.70
N GLY A 8 8.84 2.91 -2.66
CA GLY A 8 7.65 2.13 -2.96
C GLY A 8 7.61 1.73 -4.44
N GLN A 9 6.84 0.68 -4.75
CA GLN A 9 6.66 0.20 -6.10
C GLN A 9 5.18 -0.01 -6.37
N GLN A 10 4.77 0.16 -7.62
CA GLN A 10 3.39 -0.10 -7.98
C GLN A 10 3.10 -1.61 -7.84
N VAL A 11 2.26 -1.97 -6.89
CA VAL A 11 1.74 -3.34 -6.75
C VAL A 11 0.52 -3.49 -7.65
N THR A 12 0.63 -4.31 -8.69
CA THR A 12 -0.46 -4.60 -9.63
C THR A 12 -1.10 -5.96 -9.42
N SER A 13 -0.33 -6.93 -8.89
CA SER A 13 -0.88 -8.22 -8.49
C SER A 13 -1.84 -8.02 -7.35
N ARG A 14 -3.06 -8.53 -7.52
CA ARG A 14 -4.07 -8.42 -6.48
C ARG A 14 -3.89 -9.49 -5.38
N ASP A 15 -3.00 -10.47 -5.57
CA ASP A 15 -2.63 -11.51 -4.58
C ASP A 15 -1.58 -11.01 -3.57
N LEU A 16 -1.10 -9.79 -3.76
CA LEU A 16 -0.12 -9.13 -2.90
C LEU A 16 -0.78 -8.03 -2.07
N PHE A 17 -0.12 -7.63 -0.98
CA PHE A 17 -0.51 -6.44 -0.23
C PHE A 17 -0.43 -5.22 -1.13
N GLN A 18 -1.54 -4.50 -1.20
CA GLN A 18 -1.70 -3.27 -1.94
C GLN A 18 -1.09 -2.12 -1.16
N ASP A 19 -0.36 -1.30 -1.91
CA ASP A 19 0.26 -0.07 -1.46
C ASP A 19 -0.71 1.11 -1.49
N ARG A 20 -0.22 2.26 -1.03
CA ARG A 20 -0.93 3.53 -1.19
C ARG A 20 -1.04 3.90 -2.68
N PRO A 21 -2.03 4.72 -3.08
CA PRO A 21 -2.00 5.36 -4.38
C PRO A 21 -0.77 6.25 -4.53
N SER A 22 -0.28 6.39 -5.77
CA SER A 22 0.79 7.33 -6.11
C SER A 22 0.28 8.35 -7.11
N ALA A 23 0.68 9.61 -6.91
CA ALA A 23 0.30 10.74 -7.76
C ALA A 23 1.43 11.17 -8.72
N THR A 24 2.48 10.37 -8.83
CA THR A 24 3.62 10.68 -9.72
C THR A 24 3.18 10.63 -11.18
N VAL A 25 3.89 11.40 -12.00
CA VAL A 25 3.66 11.52 -13.44
C VAL A 25 4.93 11.21 -14.20
N ASN A 26 4.77 10.81 -15.45
CA ASN A 26 5.88 10.74 -16.38
C ASN A 26 6.40 12.16 -16.67
N VAL A 27 7.69 12.42 -16.43
CA VAL A 27 8.27 13.76 -16.54
C VAL A 27 8.26 14.35 -17.95
N VAL A 28 8.15 13.50 -18.98
CA VAL A 28 8.14 13.94 -20.39
C VAL A 28 6.71 14.25 -20.85
N THR A 29 5.75 13.39 -20.51
CA THR A 29 4.38 13.47 -21.03
C THR A 29 3.38 14.13 -20.08
N GLY A 30 3.75 14.30 -18.80
CA GLY A 30 2.87 14.78 -17.74
C GLY A 30 1.71 13.83 -17.39
N LYS A 31 1.67 12.63 -17.99
CA LYS A 31 0.60 11.65 -17.76
C LYS A 31 0.83 10.87 -16.46
N PRO A 32 -0.23 10.38 -15.79
CA PRO A 32 -0.10 9.56 -14.59
C PRO A 32 0.83 8.36 -14.83
N GLN A 33 1.85 8.23 -13.99
CA GLN A 33 2.76 7.11 -13.97
C GLN A 33 3.06 6.81 -12.49
N PRO A 34 2.26 5.96 -11.82
CA PRO A 34 2.41 5.68 -10.40
C PRO A 34 3.81 5.13 -10.06
N TYR A 35 4.38 5.59 -8.96
CA TYR A 35 5.71 5.20 -8.48
C TYR A 35 6.86 5.46 -9.48
N ALA A 36 6.76 6.54 -10.26
CA ALA A 36 7.83 6.98 -11.16
C ALA A 36 9.01 7.54 -10.36
N ALA A 37 10.13 6.82 -10.33
CA ALA A 37 11.30 7.16 -9.49
C ALA A 37 12.00 8.47 -9.90
N ASP A 38 11.82 8.91 -11.14
CA ASP A 38 12.30 10.19 -11.70
C ASP A 38 11.35 11.36 -11.39
N ASN A 39 10.22 11.11 -10.70
CA ASN A 39 9.25 12.11 -10.32
C ASN A 39 8.80 11.94 -8.86
N SER A 40 9.46 12.62 -7.92
CA SER A 40 8.97 12.67 -6.54
C SER A 40 8.02 13.86 -6.33
N GLY A 41 6.77 13.58 -5.96
CA GLY A 41 5.76 14.59 -5.69
C GLY A 41 4.40 14.00 -5.32
N GLY A 42 3.58 14.83 -4.66
CA GLY A 42 2.21 14.50 -4.28
C GLY A 42 1.17 15.12 -5.21
N SER A 43 -0.11 14.80 -4.97
CA SER A 43 -1.21 15.32 -5.79
C SER A 43 -1.48 16.82 -5.60
N ASN A 44 -1.13 17.38 -4.43
CA ASN A 44 -1.31 18.78 -4.05
C ASN A 44 -2.76 19.30 -4.22
N LEU A 45 -3.75 18.40 -4.14
CA LEU A 45 -5.17 18.74 -4.25
C LEU A 45 -5.72 19.16 -2.89
N GLY A 46 -6.50 20.24 -2.86
CA GLY A 46 -7.21 20.68 -1.66
C GLY A 46 -8.38 19.74 -1.28
N PRO A 47 -8.85 19.78 -0.02
CA PRO A 47 -9.86 18.86 0.51
C PRO A 47 -11.23 18.95 -0.18
N THR A 48 -11.55 20.10 -0.78
CA THR A 48 -12.81 20.34 -1.52
C THR A 48 -12.68 20.06 -3.03
N ASN A 49 -11.51 19.62 -3.50
CA ASN A 49 -11.26 19.40 -4.92
C ASN A 49 -11.99 18.14 -5.43
N ALA A 50 -12.80 18.30 -6.48
CA ALA A 50 -13.58 17.20 -7.05
C ALA A 50 -12.71 16.03 -7.57
N ALA A 51 -11.50 16.31 -8.08
CA ALA A 51 -10.58 15.27 -8.55
C ALA A 51 -10.02 14.43 -7.39
N LEU A 52 -9.81 15.03 -6.21
CA LEU A 52 -9.43 14.29 -5.01
C LEU A 52 -10.56 13.37 -4.54
N VAL A 53 -11.79 13.88 -4.51
CA VAL A 53 -12.96 13.07 -4.15
C VAL A 53 -13.14 11.90 -5.13
N ALA A 54 -12.94 12.15 -6.42
CA ALA A 54 -13.01 11.12 -7.45
C ALA A 54 -11.92 10.06 -7.31
N SER A 55 -10.66 10.46 -7.05
CA SER A 55 -9.56 9.52 -6.88
C SER A 55 -9.74 8.64 -5.64
N VAL A 56 -10.15 9.21 -4.52
CA VAL A 56 -10.45 8.46 -3.29
C VAL A 56 -11.58 7.46 -3.53
N ARG A 57 -12.67 7.86 -4.22
CA ARG A 57 -13.75 6.94 -4.59
C ARG A 57 -13.28 5.80 -5.47
N ALA A 58 -12.40 6.08 -6.44
CA ALA A 58 -11.82 5.05 -7.31
C ALA A 58 -10.93 4.07 -6.52
N SER A 59 -10.09 4.58 -5.61
CA SER A 59 -9.26 3.75 -4.72
C SER A 59 -10.11 2.88 -3.80
N ILE A 60 -11.19 3.43 -3.22
CA ILE A 60 -12.15 2.64 -2.43
C ILE A 60 -12.72 1.51 -3.29
N ALA A 61 -13.25 1.82 -4.48
CA ALA A 61 -13.85 0.84 -5.38
C ALA A 61 -12.85 -0.27 -5.77
N ALA A 62 -11.60 0.08 -6.06
CA ALA A 62 -10.54 -0.87 -6.39
C ALA A 62 -10.19 -1.81 -5.22
N LEU A 63 -10.27 -1.34 -3.97
CA LEU A 63 -9.95 -2.12 -2.78
C LEU A 63 -11.13 -2.94 -2.25
N ARG A 64 -12.38 -2.62 -2.59
CA ARG A 64 -13.57 -3.37 -2.11
C ARG A 64 -13.50 -4.89 -2.34
N PRO A 65 -13.03 -5.41 -3.50
CA PRO A 65 -12.88 -6.85 -3.68
C PRO A 65 -11.94 -7.52 -2.66
N LEU A 66 -10.96 -6.77 -2.15
CA LEU A 66 -9.98 -7.24 -1.18
C LEU A 66 -10.49 -7.12 0.25
N VAL A 67 -11.04 -5.95 0.61
CA VAL A 67 -11.36 -5.60 2.00
C VAL A 67 -12.84 -5.77 2.37
N GLY A 68 -13.71 -6.02 1.40
CA GLY A 68 -15.16 -6.09 1.60
C GLY A 68 -15.74 -4.80 2.15
N THR A 69 -16.57 -4.90 3.19
CA THR A 69 -17.22 -3.78 3.87
C THR A 69 -16.37 -3.14 4.97
N ALA A 70 -15.14 -3.62 5.20
CA ALA A 70 -14.26 -3.07 6.23
C ALA A 70 -14.04 -1.56 6.03
N ALA A 71 -13.87 -0.85 7.15
CA ALA A 71 -13.44 0.54 7.13
C ALA A 71 -12.03 0.61 6.52
N LEU A 72 -11.85 1.46 5.51
CA LEU A 72 -10.58 1.65 4.83
C LEU A 72 -9.77 2.75 5.53
N PRO A 73 -8.55 2.47 5.99
CA PRO A 73 -7.65 3.52 6.47
C PRO A 73 -7.32 4.50 5.35
N ALA A 74 -7.27 5.80 5.66
CA ALA A 74 -7.00 6.86 4.69
C ALA A 74 -5.74 6.61 3.87
N ASN A 75 -4.69 6.07 4.50
CA ASN A 75 -3.41 5.77 3.88
C ASN A 75 -3.52 4.80 2.67
N LEU A 76 -4.55 3.93 2.60
CA LEU A 76 -4.80 3.06 1.44
C LEU A 76 -5.55 3.73 0.28
N VAL A 77 -6.18 4.88 0.51
CA VAL A 77 -7.05 5.54 -0.48
C VAL A 77 -6.58 6.94 -0.86
N GLU A 78 -5.59 7.47 -0.15
CA GLU A 78 -4.98 8.77 -0.39
C GLU A 78 -3.50 8.63 -0.76
N SER A 79 -3.09 9.39 -1.77
CA SER A 79 -1.69 9.42 -2.22
C SER A 79 -0.76 10.01 -1.16
N SER A 80 0.48 9.52 -1.13
CA SER A 80 1.53 10.08 -0.28
C SER A 80 2.07 11.41 -0.82
N GLY A 81 2.75 12.17 0.05
CA GLY A 81 3.36 13.46 -0.32
C GLY A 81 4.57 13.33 -1.25
N SER A 82 5.30 12.21 -1.19
CA SER A 82 6.44 11.94 -2.08
C SER A 82 6.04 11.22 -3.37
N GLY A 83 4.86 10.57 -3.38
CA GLY A 83 4.44 9.67 -4.44
C GLY A 83 5.23 8.35 -4.51
N LEU A 84 6.19 8.14 -3.61
CA LEU A 84 7.13 7.01 -3.59
C LEU A 84 7.19 6.31 -2.22
N ASP A 85 6.20 6.57 -1.36
CA ASP A 85 6.09 6.03 -0.01
C ASP A 85 6.08 4.49 -0.02
N PRO A 86 7.05 3.82 0.63
CA PRO A 86 7.11 2.36 0.69
C PRO A 86 6.29 1.76 1.84
N GLU A 87 5.65 2.60 2.66
CA GLU A 87 5.04 2.19 3.91
C GLU A 87 3.52 2.43 3.92
N ILE A 88 2.82 1.48 4.55
CA ILE A 88 1.42 1.64 4.95
C ILE A 88 1.28 1.45 6.46
N THR A 89 0.21 1.98 7.04
CA THR A 89 -0.08 1.75 8.47
C THR A 89 -0.29 0.25 8.76
N LEU A 90 -0.03 -0.18 9.99
CA LEU A 90 -0.30 -1.56 10.40
C LEU A 90 -1.76 -1.96 10.14
N GLN A 91 -2.71 -1.08 10.48
CA GLN A 91 -4.12 -1.30 10.23
C GLN A 91 -4.42 -1.48 8.72
N ALA A 92 -3.77 -0.69 7.86
CA ALA A 92 -3.90 -0.81 6.40
C ALA A 92 -3.43 -2.18 5.87
N ALA A 93 -2.38 -2.77 6.44
CA ALA A 93 -1.99 -4.12 6.08
C ALA A 93 -3.02 -5.16 6.58
N LEU A 94 -3.49 -5.01 7.83
CA LEU A 94 -4.40 -5.97 8.46
C LEU A 94 -5.77 -6.06 7.78
N VAL A 95 -6.33 -4.95 7.29
CA VAL A 95 -7.65 -4.97 6.61
C VAL A 95 -7.64 -5.76 5.30
N GLN A 96 -6.48 -5.97 4.69
CA GLN A 96 -6.32 -6.73 3.44
C GLN A 96 -6.24 -8.24 3.67
N VAL A 97 -5.87 -8.67 4.89
CA VAL A 97 -5.61 -10.07 5.23
C VAL A 97 -6.76 -11.02 4.88
N PRO A 98 -8.04 -10.72 5.19
CA PRO A 98 -9.13 -11.65 4.85
C PRO A 98 -9.25 -11.90 3.35
N GLY A 99 -9.09 -10.86 2.52
CA GLY A 99 -9.12 -10.99 1.07
C GLY A 99 -7.92 -11.74 0.52
N LEU A 100 -6.71 -11.42 1.00
CA LEU A 100 -5.50 -12.13 0.60
C LEU A 100 -5.56 -13.61 0.99
N SER A 101 -6.08 -13.92 2.17
CA SER A 101 -6.24 -15.30 2.65
C SER A 101 -7.13 -16.12 1.71
N ARG A 102 -8.26 -15.56 1.25
CA ARG A 102 -9.16 -16.23 0.29
C ARG A 102 -8.52 -16.50 -1.06
N ARG A 103 -7.60 -15.65 -1.49
CA ARG A 103 -7.02 -15.73 -2.84
C ARG A 103 -5.77 -16.59 -2.92
N THR A 104 -4.89 -16.42 -1.94
CA THR A 104 -3.62 -17.15 -1.83
C THR A 104 -3.79 -18.52 -1.18
N GLY A 105 -4.95 -18.75 -0.53
CA GLY A 105 -5.21 -19.93 0.29
C GLY A 105 -4.33 -20.00 1.55
N ILE A 106 -3.58 -18.93 1.88
CA ILE A 106 -2.77 -18.85 3.10
C ILE A 106 -3.71 -18.57 4.28
N PRO A 107 -3.64 -19.32 5.39
CA PRO A 107 -4.47 -19.06 6.56
C PRO A 107 -4.32 -17.62 7.06
N ALA A 108 -5.44 -16.95 7.34
CA ALA A 108 -5.44 -15.57 7.81
C ALA A 108 -4.58 -15.35 9.07
N ALA A 109 -4.47 -16.36 9.94
CA ALA A 109 -3.58 -16.30 11.11
C ALA A 109 -2.10 -16.16 10.72
N GLN A 110 -1.65 -16.89 9.69
CA GLN A 110 -0.28 -16.81 9.20
C GLN A 110 -0.01 -15.44 8.54
N LEU A 111 -0.97 -14.92 7.76
CA LEU A 111 -0.86 -13.58 7.18
C LEU A 111 -0.83 -12.48 8.24
N ARG A 112 -1.62 -12.58 9.31
CA ARG A 112 -1.54 -11.64 10.45
C ARG A 112 -0.18 -11.71 11.14
N ALA A 113 0.35 -12.91 11.35
CA ALA A 113 1.69 -13.09 11.92
C ALA A 113 2.79 -12.52 11.00
N LEU A 114 2.65 -12.67 9.68
CA LEU A 114 3.54 -12.09 8.68
C LEU A 114 3.55 -10.56 8.79
N VAL A 115 2.37 -9.94 8.87
CA VAL A 115 2.22 -8.49 9.04
C VAL A 115 2.87 -8.03 10.35
N ALA A 116 2.56 -8.69 11.47
CA ALA A 116 3.11 -8.35 12.79
C ALA A 116 4.65 -8.45 12.84
N ARG A 117 5.24 -9.49 12.22
CA ARG A 117 6.71 -9.67 12.17
C ARG A 117 7.43 -8.62 11.33
N ASN A 118 6.72 -7.94 10.44
CA ASN A 118 7.27 -6.88 9.59
C ASN A 118 6.84 -5.48 10.03
N ALA A 119 6.09 -5.38 11.14
CA ALA A 119 5.68 -4.11 11.69
C ALA A 119 6.88 -3.35 12.26
N LEU A 120 6.92 -2.06 11.96
CA LEU A 120 7.86 -1.09 12.50
C LEU A 120 7.09 -0.21 13.48
N GLY A 121 7.58 -0.18 14.73
CA GLY A 121 7.01 0.66 15.77
C GLY A 121 7.23 2.16 15.52
N PRO A 122 6.63 3.00 16.37
CA PRO A 122 6.93 4.43 16.40
C PRO A 122 8.42 4.67 16.56
N LEU A 123 8.95 5.69 15.88
CA LEU A 123 10.35 6.08 16.04
C LEU A 123 10.58 6.54 17.48
N LEU A 124 11.59 5.95 18.14
CA LEU A 124 11.86 6.13 19.58
C LEU A 124 10.67 5.79 20.50
N GLY A 125 9.68 5.04 20.02
CA GLY A 125 8.45 4.75 20.76
C GLY A 125 7.47 5.92 20.86
N LEU A 126 7.78 7.08 20.27
CA LEU A 126 6.98 8.31 20.43
C LEU A 126 6.48 8.89 19.09
N TYR A 127 7.25 8.74 18.00
CA TYR A 127 7.00 9.48 16.77
C TYR A 127 6.42 8.60 15.66
N GLY A 128 5.19 8.95 15.26
CA GLY A 128 4.49 8.33 14.14
C GLY A 128 3.77 7.01 14.49
N PRO A 129 2.89 6.55 13.61
CA PRO A 129 2.14 5.32 13.82
C PRO A 129 2.98 4.07 13.54
N GLU A 130 2.48 2.92 13.98
CA GLU A 130 2.97 1.62 13.53
C GLU A 130 2.72 1.45 12.03
N ARG A 131 3.75 0.97 11.33
CA ARG A 131 3.77 0.89 9.87
C ARG A 131 4.43 -0.38 9.38
N VAL A 132 4.27 -0.68 8.11
CA VAL A 132 4.79 -1.88 7.48
C VAL A 132 5.32 -1.49 6.11
N ASN A 133 6.52 -1.97 5.78
CA ASN A 133 7.08 -1.81 4.44
C ASN A 133 6.48 -2.83 3.47
N VAL A 134 5.83 -2.37 2.41
CA VAL A 134 5.03 -3.25 1.55
C VAL A 134 5.88 -4.12 0.63
N LEU A 135 6.99 -3.61 0.10
CA LEU A 135 7.93 -4.42 -0.68
C LEU A 135 8.44 -5.60 0.15
N ARG A 136 8.91 -5.32 1.37
CA ARG A 136 9.40 -6.35 2.31
C ARG A 136 8.30 -7.36 2.65
N LEU A 137 7.09 -6.89 2.90
CA LEU A 137 5.95 -7.73 3.21
C LEU A 137 5.58 -8.66 2.04
N ASN A 138 5.58 -8.14 0.81
CA ASN A 138 5.28 -8.90 -0.39
C ASN A 138 6.37 -9.91 -0.77
N ILE A 139 7.65 -9.58 -0.57
CA ILE A 139 8.73 -10.57 -0.73
C ILE A 139 8.54 -11.74 0.24
N ALA A 140 8.18 -11.45 1.49
CA ALA A 140 7.97 -12.47 2.51
C ALA A 140 6.71 -13.32 2.22
N LEU A 141 5.65 -12.71 1.71
CA LEU A 141 4.45 -13.42 1.23
C LEU A 141 4.77 -14.38 0.08
N LEU A 142 5.49 -13.92 -0.95
CA LEU A 142 5.93 -14.74 -2.07
C LEU A 142 6.85 -15.89 -1.66
N ALA A 143 7.59 -15.74 -0.56
CA ALA A 143 8.40 -16.83 0.00
C ALA A 143 7.52 -17.92 0.66
N MET A 144 6.42 -17.53 1.31
CA MET A 144 5.45 -18.48 1.87
C MET A 144 4.74 -19.28 0.78
N GLU A 145 4.39 -18.65 -0.34
CA GLU A 145 3.72 -19.33 -1.47
C GLU A 145 4.62 -20.38 -2.14
N ARG A 146 5.91 -20.08 -2.27
CA ARG A 146 6.90 -21.01 -2.85
C ARG A 146 7.25 -22.22 -1.97
N GLY A 147 6.95 -22.14 -0.68
CA GLY A 147 7.22 -23.21 0.29
C GLY A 147 6.07 -24.21 0.48
N ARG A 148 4.98 -24.07 -0.29
CA ARG A 148 3.84 -25.00 -0.30
C ARG A 148 3.96 -25.98 -1.45
#